data_AF-D3SXC9-F1
#
_entry.id   AF-D3SXC9-F1
#
_cell.length_a   1.000
_cell.length_b   1.000
_cell.length_c   1.000
_cell.angle_alpha   90.00
_cell.angle_beta   90.00
_cell.angle_gamma   90.00
#
_symmetry.space_group_name_H-M   'P 1'
#
loop_
_entity.id
_entity.type
_entity.pdbx_description
1 polymer ?
#
loop_
_entity_poly.entity_id
_entity_poly.type
_entity_poly.pdbx_seq_one_letter_code
_entity_poly.pdbx_strand_id
1 'polypeptide(L)'
;MRYESDRTPDYAPPNDPWEEHQASEDAQSYLTLYYCEDEISKYPVREVTKVNDNKSDPNLETMSYGLCSTCTRDIRSGLVRNNRPYLFFCTNFKGERHLAGYYHIGWYSLGPPLLTNYRNGSIQDDYRLVADEMKWIYPPISFETIADETGFDGILTGFRKKLVTPETTDALLSLFEDREDYSQQYLDEIQRLELINKRYHEFRYPTWERKAGFDWESVQSYVGTMQTEEDDETKEILETKMEEMDIDFSLIASEGVSDWFCLICNHDFENKAPLKLCPNCDNNGGIIPARAINE
;
A
#
# COMPACT_ATOMS: atom_id res chain seq x y z
N MET A 1 -8.11 -15.23 7.33
CA MET A 1 -9.22 -14.28 7.58
C MET A 1 -9.86 -13.96 6.25
N ARG A 2 -11.19 -14.06 6.17
CA ARG A 2 -11.93 -13.72 4.94
C ARG A 2 -12.59 -12.36 5.09
N TYR A 3 -12.71 -11.67 3.96
CA TYR A 3 -13.43 -10.41 3.87
C TYR A 3 -14.93 -10.65 4.09
N GLU A 4 -15.54 -9.91 5.02
CA GLU A 4 -16.96 -10.02 5.36
C GLU A 4 -17.76 -8.87 4.72
N SER A 5 -18.38 -9.10 3.57
CA SER A 5 -19.15 -8.08 2.82
C SER A 5 -20.40 -7.57 3.53
N ASP A 6 -20.99 -8.36 4.44
CA ASP A 6 -22.31 -8.05 5.03
C ASP A 6 -22.26 -6.92 6.09
N ARG A 7 -21.07 -6.44 6.43
CA ARG A 7 -20.83 -5.42 7.45
C ARG A 7 -20.03 -4.22 6.94
N THR A 8 -19.72 -4.20 5.65
CA THR A 8 -18.87 -3.18 5.07
C THR A 8 -19.71 -1.99 4.61
N PRO A 9 -19.22 -0.76 4.77
CA PRO A 9 -19.94 0.43 4.36
C PRO A 9 -20.12 0.50 2.84
N ASP A 10 -21.02 1.38 2.37
CA ASP A 10 -21.43 1.48 0.96
C ASP A 10 -20.30 1.84 -0.03
N TYR A 11 -19.12 2.27 0.46
CA TYR A 11 -17.94 2.61 -0.36
C TYR A 11 -16.84 1.53 -0.29
N ALA A 12 -17.12 0.38 0.33
CA ALA A 12 -16.23 -0.77 0.37
C ALA A 12 -16.74 -1.88 -0.55
N PRO A 13 -15.89 -2.80 -1.04
CA PRO A 13 -16.35 -3.92 -1.83
C PRO A 13 -17.47 -4.70 -1.12
N PRO A 14 -18.46 -5.23 -1.85
CA PRO A 14 -18.55 -5.29 -3.31
C PRO A 14 -19.26 -4.08 -3.96
N ASN A 15 -19.45 -2.98 -3.21
CA ASN A 15 -20.15 -1.80 -3.72
C ASN A 15 -19.24 -0.94 -4.61
N ASP A 16 -19.84 -0.05 -5.41
CA ASP A 16 -19.08 0.92 -6.22
C ASP A 16 -18.09 1.72 -5.35
N PRO A 17 -16.87 2.04 -5.85
CA PRO A 17 -16.38 1.88 -7.22
C PRO A 17 -15.59 0.58 -7.43
N TRP A 18 -15.81 -0.45 -6.61
CA TRP A 18 -14.99 -1.66 -6.62
C TRP A 18 -15.48 -2.66 -7.65
N GLU A 19 -14.57 -3.07 -8.53
CA GLU A 19 -14.76 -4.12 -9.51
C GLU A 19 -14.18 -5.44 -8.98
N GLU A 20 -14.89 -6.54 -9.23
CA GLU A 20 -14.41 -7.88 -8.90
C GLU A 20 -13.18 -8.23 -9.75
N HIS A 21 -12.10 -8.61 -9.09
CA HIS A 21 -10.86 -8.99 -9.75
C HIS A 21 -11.02 -10.39 -10.37
N GLN A 22 -10.93 -10.46 -11.69
CA GLN A 22 -11.02 -11.72 -12.44
C GLN A 22 -9.68 -12.46 -12.43
N ALA A 23 -9.25 -12.84 -11.23
CA ALA A 23 -8.00 -13.55 -11.02
C ALA A 23 -7.95 -14.87 -11.79
N SER A 24 -6.78 -15.18 -12.35
CA SER A 24 -6.51 -16.44 -13.03
C SER A 24 -5.52 -17.26 -12.21
N GLU A 25 -5.89 -18.50 -11.88
CA GLU A 25 -5.01 -19.42 -11.13
C GLU A 25 -3.74 -19.77 -11.93
N ASP A 26 -3.81 -19.72 -13.27
CA ASP A 26 -2.66 -19.93 -14.17
C ASP A 26 -1.76 -18.67 -14.30
N ALA A 27 -2.15 -17.55 -13.69
CA ALA A 27 -1.35 -16.33 -13.73
C ALA A 27 -0.25 -16.34 -12.65
N GLN A 28 0.91 -15.81 -13.02
CA GLN A 28 2.00 -15.53 -12.10
C GLN A 28 1.59 -14.56 -10.98
N SER A 29 2.09 -14.75 -9.77
CA SER A 29 1.83 -13.88 -8.61
C SER A 29 3.02 -12.96 -8.26
N TYR A 30 2.86 -12.08 -7.27
CA TYR A 30 3.93 -11.21 -6.78
C TYR A 30 4.35 -11.55 -5.34
N LEU A 31 5.66 -11.46 -5.09
CA LEU A 31 6.24 -11.21 -3.77
C LEU A 31 6.56 -9.72 -3.67
N THR A 32 6.28 -9.11 -2.52
CA THR A 32 6.69 -7.74 -2.19
C THR A 32 7.39 -7.70 -0.84
N LEU A 33 8.37 -6.83 -0.69
CA LEU A 33 9.09 -6.62 0.57
C LEU A 33 8.57 -5.34 1.24
N TYR A 34 8.06 -5.47 2.46
CA TYR A 34 7.85 -4.33 3.36
C TYR A 34 8.90 -4.38 4.50
N TYR A 35 9.05 -3.26 5.22
CA TYR A 35 10.00 -3.19 6.33
C TYR A 35 9.27 -3.33 7.66
N CYS A 36 9.89 -4.05 8.59
CA CYS A 36 9.50 -4.16 9.98
C CYS A 36 10.75 -3.98 10.87
N GLU A 37 11.24 -2.75 10.95
CA GLU A 37 12.39 -2.39 11.80
C GLU A 37 11.97 -1.98 13.22
N ASP A 38 10.69 -2.14 13.57
CA ASP A 38 10.16 -1.76 14.86
C ASP A 38 10.61 -2.76 15.95
N GLU A 39 11.64 -2.37 16.72
CA GLU A 39 12.24 -3.20 17.77
C GLU A 39 11.25 -3.54 18.90
N ILE A 40 10.19 -2.75 19.09
CA ILE A 40 9.18 -3.00 20.12
C ILE A 40 8.04 -3.89 19.62
N SER A 41 8.03 -4.24 18.32
CA SER A 41 6.99 -5.08 17.74
C SER A 41 7.24 -6.56 17.99
N LYS A 42 6.21 -7.26 18.46
CA LYS A 42 6.21 -8.71 18.67
C LYS A 42 6.03 -9.47 17.36
N TYR A 43 5.20 -8.95 16.46
CA TYR A 43 4.87 -9.54 15.17
C TYR A 43 5.50 -8.69 14.05
N PRO A 44 5.77 -9.25 12.87
CA PRO A 44 6.37 -8.50 11.78
C PRO A 44 5.33 -7.60 11.08
N VAL A 45 4.73 -6.66 11.79
CA VAL A 45 3.79 -5.69 11.20
C VAL A 45 4.55 -4.58 10.47
N ARG A 46 3.88 -3.81 9.62
CA ARG A 46 4.48 -2.63 8.97
C ARG A 46 5.00 -1.61 9.99
N GLU A 47 5.86 -0.68 9.57
CA GLU A 47 6.41 0.35 10.48
C GLU A 47 5.35 1.33 10.97
N VAL A 48 4.72 1.02 12.11
CA VAL A 48 3.67 1.87 12.72
C VAL A 48 4.27 2.99 13.56
N THR A 49 5.41 2.81 14.23
CA THR A 49 5.95 3.79 15.21
C THR A 49 7.07 4.70 14.70
N LYS A 50 7.50 4.51 13.45
CA LYS A 50 8.60 5.28 12.83
C LYS A 50 8.11 6.65 12.34
N VAL A 51 8.10 7.65 13.22
CA VAL A 51 7.65 9.02 12.90
C VAL A 51 8.34 9.56 11.64
N ASN A 52 7.57 10.23 10.77
CA ASN A 52 7.96 10.73 9.44
C ASN A 52 8.34 9.63 8.42
N ASP A 53 8.05 8.37 8.75
CA ASP A 53 8.26 7.21 7.87
C ASP A 53 7.22 6.10 8.10
N ASN A 54 6.14 6.41 8.84
CA ASN A 54 5.12 5.43 9.18
C ASN A 54 4.50 4.87 7.89
N LYS A 55 4.19 3.58 7.86
CA LYS A 55 3.63 2.90 6.69
C LYS A 55 2.15 2.58 6.91
N SER A 56 1.35 2.78 5.87
CA SER A 56 -0.06 2.36 5.84
C SER A 56 -0.23 0.97 5.21
N ASP A 57 0.69 0.57 4.33
CA ASP A 57 0.68 -0.73 3.64
C ASP A 57 1.72 -1.70 4.21
N PRO A 58 1.44 -3.01 4.20
CA PRO A 58 0.13 -3.61 3.91
C PRO A 58 -0.92 -3.18 4.94
N ASN A 59 -2.10 -2.77 4.46
CA ASN A 59 -3.18 -2.31 5.32
C ASN A 59 -4.07 -3.50 5.67
N LEU A 60 -3.78 -4.16 6.79
CA LEU A 60 -4.48 -5.37 7.22
C LEU A 60 -5.90 -5.05 7.68
N GLU A 61 -6.09 -3.86 8.27
CA GLU A 61 -7.34 -3.42 8.87
C GLU A 61 -8.49 -3.33 7.87
N THR A 62 -8.19 -2.94 6.63
CA THR A 62 -9.16 -2.94 5.52
C THR A 62 -8.83 -3.97 4.44
N MET A 63 -7.88 -4.87 4.71
CA MET A 63 -7.36 -5.86 3.73
C MET A 63 -6.95 -5.22 2.39
N SER A 64 -6.47 -3.97 2.42
CA SER A 64 -6.19 -3.19 1.22
C SER A 64 -4.70 -3.04 0.93
N TYR A 65 -4.38 -2.80 -0.34
CA TYR A 65 -3.03 -2.48 -0.79
C TYR A 65 -3.05 -1.32 -1.80
N GLY A 66 -2.31 -0.26 -1.48
CA GLY A 66 -2.27 0.98 -2.25
C GLY A 66 -3.53 1.84 -2.16
N LEU A 67 -4.44 1.55 -1.23
CA LEU A 67 -5.56 2.45 -0.93
C LEU A 67 -5.04 3.73 -0.27
N CYS A 68 -4.21 3.57 0.76
CA CYS A 68 -3.65 4.67 1.55
C CYS A 68 -2.20 5.04 1.18
N SER A 69 -1.55 4.25 0.31
CA SER A 69 -0.16 4.49 -0.09
C SER A 69 0.03 4.62 -1.60
N THR A 70 1.10 5.32 -1.96
CA THR A 70 1.54 5.53 -3.35
C THR A 70 2.58 4.49 -3.80
N CYS A 71 3.13 3.69 -2.87
CA CYS A 71 4.27 2.80 -3.11
C CYS A 71 3.92 1.61 -4.01
N THR A 72 4.83 1.20 -4.91
CA THR A 72 4.70 -0.01 -5.75
C THR A 72 3.48 -0.04 -6.70
N ARG A 73 3.13 1.11 -7.30
CA ARG A 73 2.08 1.23 -8.34
C ARG A 73 2.15 0.13 -9.39
N ASP A 74 3.35 -0.24 -9.80
CA ASP A 74 3.55 -1.23 -10.85
C ASP A 74 3.10 -2.64 -10.44
N ILE A 75 3.24 -3.02 -9.16
CA ILE A 75 2.67 -4.27 -8.63
C ILE A 75 1.15 -4.23 -8.77
N ARG A 76 0.51 -3.12 -8.36
CA ARG A 76 -0.95 -2.99 -8.42
C ARG A 76 -1.48 -3.05 -9.83
N SER A 77 -0.89 -2.26 -10.73
CA SER A 77 -1.24 -2.31 -12.15
C SER A 77 -0.97 -3.68 -12.78
N GLY A 78 0.09 -4.37 -12.33
CA GLY A 78 0.47 -5.68 -12.79
C GLY A 78 -0.50 -6.76 -12.33
N LEU A 79 -1.01 -6.66 -11.10
CA LEU A 79 -2.01 -7.57 -10.53
C LEU A 79 -3.31 -7.49 -11.34
N VAL A 80 -3.83 -6.28 -11.56
CA VAL A 80 -5.08 -6.06 -12.32
C VAL A 80 -4.91 -6.42 -13.79
N ARG A 81 -3.96 -5.82 -14.50
CA ARG A 81 -3.85 -5.95 -15.98
C ARG A 81 -3.45 -7.34 -16.46
N ASN A 82 -2.91 -8.18 -15.57
CA ASN A 82 -2.51 -9.55 -15.91
C ASN A 82 -3.26 -10.59 -15.08
N ASN A 83 -4.39 -10.22 -14.47
CA ASN A 83 -5.28 -11.13 -13.73
C ASN A 83 -4.55 -11.98 -12.67
N ARG A 84 -3.59 -11.39 -11.96
CA ARG A 84 -2.73 -12.13 -11.04
C ARG A 84 -3.44 -12.27 -9.69
N PRO A 85 -3.48 -13.47 -9.09
CA PRO A 85 -4.32 -13.74 -7.92
C PRO A 85 -3.70 -13.27 -6.60
N TYR A 86 -2.40 -13.54 -6.37
CA TYR A 86 -1.81 -13.39 -5.04
C TYR A 86 -0.75 -12.28 -4.95
N LEU A 87 -0.73 -11.64 -3.79
CA LEU A 87 0.36 -10.79 -3.32
C LEU A 87 0.90 -11.35 -2.00
N PHE A 88 2.09 -11.93 -2.06
CA PHE A 88 2.82 -12.44 -0.90
C PHE A 88 3.68 -11.35 -0.26
N PHE A 89 3.64 -11.28 1.06
CA PHE A 89 4.32 -10.26 1.84
C PHE A 89 5.55 -10.84 2.53
N CYS A 90 6.71 -10.43 2.04
CA CYS A 90 7.98 -10.64 2.69
C CYS A 90 8.36 -9.42 3.53
N THR A 91 9.17 -9.64 4.55
CA THR A 91 9.62 -8.58 5.45
C THR A 91 11.02 -8.81 5.98
N ASN A 92 11.67 -7.74 6.42
CA ASN A 92 12.83 -7.84 7.29
C ASN A 92 12.35 -7.73 8.73
N PHE A 93 12.46 -8.83 9.48
CA PHE A 93 12.07 -8.92 10.88
C PHE A 93 13.25 -9.39 11.69
N LYS A 94 13.67 -8.57 12.67
CA LYS A 94 14.83 -8.84 13.54
C LYS A 94 16.13 -9.11 12.77
N GLY A 95 16.31 -8.45 11.63
CA GLY A 95 17.53 -8.53 10.81
C GLY A 95 17.52 -9.66 9.77
N GLU A 96 16.46 -10.47 9.71
CA GLU A 96 16.34 -11.61 8.82
C GLU A 96 15.11 -11.48 7.92
N ARG A 97 15.22 -12.00 6.70
CA ARG A 97 14.14 -11.94 5.72
C ARG A 97 13.20 -13.12 5.83
N HIS A 98 11.91 -12.81 5.87
CA HIS A 98 10.87 -13.80 6.08
C HIS A 98 9.68 -13.57 5.15
N LEU A 99 8.91 -14.63 4.90
CA LEU A 99 7.55 -14.58 4.40
C LEU A 99 6.58 -14.57 5.60
N ALA A 100 5.75 -13.54 5.67
CA ALA A 100 4.89 -13.28 6.83
C ALA A 100 3.40 -13.51 6.56
N GLY A 101 2.95 -13.28 5.33
CA GLY A 101 1.54 -13.42 4.97
C GLY A 101 1.29 -13.27 3.47
N TYR A 102 0.03 -13.36 3.08
CA TYR A 102 -0.42 -13.09 1.71
C TYR A 102 -1.81 -12.46 1.69
N TYR A 103 -2.11 -11.81 0.56
CA TYR A 103 -3.46 -11.46 0.11
C TYR A 103 -3.81 -12.27 -1.14
N HIS A 104 -5.02 -12.82 -1.17
CA HIS A 104 -5.71 -13.15 -2.41
C HIS A 104 -6.54 -11.93 -2.82
N ILE A 105 -6.33 -11.41 -4.03
CA ILE A 105 -6.95 -10.16 -4.46
C ILE A 105 -8.35 -10.45 -4.98
N GLY A 106 -9.37 -9.89 -4.32
CA GLY A 106 -10.77 -10.07 -4.70
C GLY A 106 -11.35 -8.89 -5.46
N TRP A 107 -10.87 -7.67 -5.21
CA TRP A 107 -11.40 -6.46 -5.83
C TRP A 107 -10.33 -5.43 -6.16
N TYR A 108 -10.63 -4.61 -7.15
CA TYR A 108 -9.85 -3.42 -7.48
C TYR A 108 -10.75 -2.22 -7.78
N SER A 109 -10.19 -1.03 -7.67
CA SER A 109 -10.78 0.19 -8.24
C SER A 109 -9.67 1.05 -8.82
N LEU A 110 -10.00 1.91 -9.78
CA LEU A 110 -9.08 2.96 -10.20
C LEU A 110 -8.99 4.01 -9.09
N GLY A 111 -7.77 4.35 -8.68
CA GLY A 111 -7.50 5.49 -7.81
C GLY A 111 -7.14 6.72 -8.63
N PRO A 112 -6.99 7.89 -7.96
CA PRO A 112 -6.50 9.09 -8.60
C PRO A 112 -5.18 8.81 -9.31
N PRO A 113 -4.96 9.37 -10.50
CA PRO A 113 -3.69 9.21 -11.15
C PRO A 113 -2.61 9.84 -10.26
N LEU A 114 -1.47 9.17 -10.18
CA LEU A 114 -0.36 9.65 -9.36
C LEU A 114 0.70 10.29 -10.26
N LEU A 115 1.13 11.48 -9.87
CA LEU A 115 2.35 12.12 -10.36
C LEU A 115 3.55 11.40 -9.76
N THR A 116 3.84 10.19 -10.25
CA THR A 116 4.85 9.34 -9.62
C THR A 116 6.26 9.62 -10.10
N ASN A 117 7.21 9.34 -9.21
CA ASN A 117 8.66 9.40 -9.44
C ASN A 117 9.18 8.37 -10.47
N TYR A 118 8.31 7.60 -11.12
CA TYR A 118 8.71 6.41 -11.87
C TYR A 118 8.64 6.65 -13.37
N ARG A 119 9.73 7.23 -13.86
CA ARG A 119 10.32 7.13 -15.20
C ARG A 119 10.16 8.25 -16.20
N ASN A 120 9.17 9.15 -16.16
CA ASN A 120 9.07 10.23 -17.18
C ASN A 120 8.15 11.41 -16.80
N GLY A 121 7.77 11.58 -15.53
CA GLY A 121 6.83 12.63 -15.12
C GLY A 121 5.41 12.49 -15.68
N SER A 122 5.06 11.35 -16.29
CA SER A 122 3.71 11.15 -16.84
C SER A 122 2.69 10.75 -15.78
N ILE A 123 1.52 11.38 -15.86
CA ILE A 123 0.30 11.01 -15.14
C ILE A 123 -0.12 9.62 -15.61
N GLN A 124 -0.25 8.67 -14.68
CA GLN A 124 -0.71 7.32 -15.01
C GLN A 124 -1.74 6.83 -14.00
N ASP A 125 -2.67 6.03 -14.49
CA ASP A 125 -3.66 5.34 -13.66
C ASP A 125 -2.98 4.60 -12.51
N ASP A 126 -3.59 4.71 -11.34
CA ASP A 126 -3.24 3.94 -10.17
C ASP A 126 -4.41 3.01 -9.84
N TYR A 127 -4.11 1.82 -9.33
CA TYR A 127 -5.13 0.89 -8.86
C TYR A 127 -5.10 0.84 -7.33
N ARG A 128 -6.25 0.66 -6.72
CA ARG A 128 -6.42 0.34 -5.30
C ARG A 128 -6.90 -1.10 -5.24
N LEU A 129 -6.35 -1.92 -4.36
CA LEU A 129 -6.68 -3.34 -4.26
C LEU A 129 -7.29 -3.66 -2.90
N VAL A 130 -8.23 -4.60 -2.87
CA VAL A 130 -8.77 -5.20 -1.65
C VAL A 130 -8.74 -6.70 -1.79
N ALA A 131 -8.26 -7.37 -0.75
CA ALA A 131 -8.23 -8.81 -0.67
C ALA A 131 -9.59 -9.36 -0.22
N ASP A 132 -10.01 -10.49 -0.77
CA ASP A 132 -11.13 -11.30 -0.25
C ASP A 132 -10.66 -12.29 0.82
N GLU A 133 -9.38 -12.63 0.79
CA GLU A 133 -8.72 -13.47 1.77
C GLU A 133 -7.34 -12.92 2.11
N MET A 134 -7.01 -12.95 3.40
CA MET A 134 -5.63 -12.82 3.86
C MET A 134 -5.30 -13.90 4.87
N LYS A 135 -4.03 -14.26 4.94
CA LYS A 135 -3.50 -15.09 6.02
C LYS A 135 -2.13 -14.60 6.42
N TRP A 136 -1.94 -14.45 7.72
CA TRP A 136 -0.66 -14.09 8.34
C TRP A 136 -0.25 -15.18 9.30
N ILE A 137 1.04 -15.44 9.43
CA ILE A 137 1.55 -16.56 10.22
C ILE A 137 2.58 -16.07 11.24
N TYR A 138 2.72 -16.84 12.32
CA TYR A 138 3.76 -16.64 13.31
C TYR A 138 4.20 -18.01 13.90
N PRO A 139 5.52 -18.28 14.03
CA PRO A 139 6.63 -17.48 13.51
C PRO A 139 6.61 -17.35 11.98
N PRO A 140 7.09 -16.23 11.40
CA PRO A 140 7.16 -16.09 9.95
C PRO A 140 8.23 -17.03 9.37
N ILE A 141 8.13 -17.40 8.09
CA ILE A 141 8.99 -18.44 7.48
C ILE A 141 10.24 -17.78 6.93
N SER A 142 11.43 -18.27 7.31
CA SER A 142 12.69 -17.70 6.81
C SER A 142 12.86 -17.99 5.32
N PHE A 143 13.63 -17.15 4.63
CA PHE A 143 13.93 -17.36 3.22
C PHE A 143 14.68 -18.67 2.96
N GLU A 144 15.54 -19.14 3.88
CA GLU A 144 16.17 -20.45 3.76
C GLU A 144 15.13 -21.58 3.79
N THR A 145 14.20 -21.55 4.74
CA THR A 145 13.13 -22.55 4.83
C THR A 145 12.25 -22.56 3.58
N ILE A 146 11.94 -21.39 3.01
CA ILE A 146 11.19 -21.32 1.74
C ILE A 146 11.97 -22.01 0.62
N ALA A 147 13.26 -21.70 0.47
CA ALA A 147 14.09 -22.31 -0.58
C ALA A 147 14.16 -23.84 -0.40
N ASP A 148 14.36 -24.31 0.83
CA ASP A 148 14.46 -25.74 1.15
C ASP A 148 13.14 -26.50 0.94
N GLU A 149 12.00 -25.94 1.39
CA GLU A 149 10.70 -26.62 1.33
C GLU A 149 10.01 -26.51 -0.03
N THR A 150 10.27 -25.44 -0.80
CA THR A 150 9.61 -25.19 -2.11
C THR A 150 10.53 -25.41 -3.31
N GLY A 151 11.85 -25.50 -3.11
CA GLY A 151 12.85 -25.49 -4.18
C GLY A 151 13.02 -24.12 -4.87
N PHE A 152 12.42 -23.05 -4.34
CA PHE A 152 12.48 -21.71 -4.92
C PHE A 152 13.72 -20.93 -4.45
N ASP A 153 14.90 -21.29 -4.93
CA ASP A 153 16.17 -20.60 -4.62
C ASP A 153 16.15 -19.10 -4.97
N GLY A 154 15.26 -18.70 -5.87
CA GLY A 154 15.04 -17.31 -6.23
C GLY A 154 14.70 -16.42 -5.03
N ILE A 155 14.12 -16.96 -3.95
CA ILE A 155 13.79 -16.18 -2.75
C ILE A 155 15.05 -15.62 -2.07
N LEU A 156 16.19 -16.31 -2.17
CA LEU A 156 17.45 -15.94 -1.50
C LEU A 156 18.12 -14.70 -2.12
N THR A 157 17.72 -14.31 -3.33
CA THR A 157 18.29 -13.13 -3.99
C THR A 157 17.65 -11.83 -3.50
N GLY A 158 18.39 -10.71 -3.53
CA GLY A 158 17.85 -9.40 -3.15
C GLY A 158 16.71 -8.94 -4.06
N PHE A 159 15.54 -8.65 -3.48
CA PHE A 159 14.41 -8.04 -4.20
C PHE A 159 13.62 -7.07 -3.31
N ARG A 160 13.01 -6.06 -3.93
CA ARG A 160 11.89 -5.29 -3.34
C ARG A 160 10.54 -5.85 -3.79
N LYS A 161 10.49 -6.40 -4.99
CA LYS A 161 9.35 -7.09 -5.58
C LYS A 161 9.86 -8.18 -6.51
N LYS A 162 9.12 -9.28 -6.64
CA LYS A 162 9.50 -10.42 -7.48
C LYS A 162 8.26 -11.10 -8.05
N LEU A 163 8.34 -11.47 -9.32
CA LEU A 163 7.33 -12.33 -9.96
C LEU A 163 7.62 -13.79 -9.65
N VAL A 164 6.56 -14.55 -9.38
CA VAL A 164 6.62 -15.99 -9.14
C VAL A 164 5.68 -16.72 -10.10
N THR A 165 6.05 -17.94 -10.49
CA THR A 165 5.24 -18.76 -11.39
C THR A 165 4.00 -19.31 -10.66
N PRO A 166 2.98 -19.81 -11.37
CA PRO A 166 1.87 -20.52 -10.75
C PRO A 166 2.35 -21.68 -9.86
N GLU A 167 3.31 -22.49 -10.31
CA GLU A 167 3.83 -23.62 -9.51
C GLU A 167 4.53 -23.13 -8.24
N THR A 168 5.25 -22.01 -8.32
CA THR A 168 5.86 -21.40 -7.14
C THR A 168 4.79 -20.79 -6.22
N THR A 169 3.71 -20.25 -6.79
CA THR A 169 2.56 -19.72 -6.04
C THR A 169 1.91 -20.83 -5.23
N ASP A 170 1.62 -21.96 -5.85
CA ASP A 170 1.05 -23.13 -5.18
C ASP A 170 1.98 -23.63 -4.06
N ALA A 171 3.27 -23.77 -4.35
CA ALA A 171 4.25 -24.19 -3.34
C ALA A 171 4.31 -23.22 -2.14
N LEU A 172 4.23 -21.90 -2.39
CA LEU A 172 4.17 -20.90 -1.33
C LEU A 172 2.86 -21.01 -0.53
N LEU A 173 1.71 -21.23 -1.17
CA LEU A 173 0.42 -21.41 -0.50
C LEU A 173 0.40 -22.65 0.37
N SER A 174 1.01 -23.76 -0.07
CA SER A 174 1.14 -24.99 0.73
C SER A 174 1.92 -24.76 2.02
N LEU A 175 2.84 -23.79 2.07
CA LEU A 175 3.49 -23.39 3.32
C LEU A 175 2.49 -22.78 4.32
N PHE A 176 1.36 -22.24 3.87
CA PHE A 176 0.37 -21.66 4.78
C PHE A 176 -0.67 -22.67 5.25
N GLU A 177 -0.97 -23.76 4.52
CA GLU A 177 -2.13 -24.63 4.76
C GLU A 177 -2.26 -25.09 6.22
N ASP A 178 -1.21 -25.71 6.76
CA ASP A 178 -1.22 -26.28 8.13
C ASP A 178 -0.84 -25.28 9.22
N ARG A 179 -0.45 -24.05 8.85
CA ARG A 179 -0.05 -23.03 9.82
C ARG A 179 -1.29 -22.29 10.34
N GLU A 180 -1.32 -22.04 11.65
CA GLU A 180 -2.38 -21.26 12.30
C GLU A 180 -2.41 -19.83 11.72
N ASP A 181 -3.62 -19.28 11.56
CA ASP A 181 -3.83 -17.92 11.10
C ASP A 181 -3.69 -16.91 12.26
N TYR A 182 -2.65 -16.09 12.19
CA TYR A 182 -2.31 -15.04 13.15
C TYR A 182 -2.81 -13.65 12.72
N SER A 183 -3.66 -13.54 11.70
CA SER A 183 -4.12 -12.23 11.18
C SER A 183 -4.69 -11.31 12.28
N GLN A 184 -5.45 -11.86 13.23
CA GLN A 184 -5.99 -11.06 14.33
C GLN A 184 -4.90 -10.54 15.27
N GLN A 185 -3.87 -11.34 15.54
CA GLN A 185 -2.76 -10.95 16.40
C GLN A 185 -1.89 -9.87 15.74
N TYR A 186 -1.79 -9.86 14.40
CA TYR A 186 -1.17 -8.77 13.67
C TYR A 186 -1.99 -7.48 13.79
N LEU A 187 -3.33 -7.56 13.67
CA LEU A 187 -4.23 -6.41 13.87
C LEU A 187 -4.14 -5.85 15.30
N ASP A 188 -4.16 -6.72 16.31
CA ASP A 188 -4.03 -6.32 17.72
C ASP A 188 -2.69 -5.63 17.99
N GLU A 189 -1.62 -6.09 17.34
CA GLU A 189 -0.29 -5.50 17.47
C GLU A 189 -0.21 -4.12 16.81
N ILE A 190 -0.78 -3.96 15.63
CA ILE A 190 -0.89 -2.64 14.98
C ILE A 190 -1.62 -1.67 15.92
N GLN A 191 -2.77 -2.06 16.48
CA GLN A 191 -3.52 -1.23 17.42
C GLN A 191 -2.70 -0.89 18.67
N ARG A 192 -1.94 -1.84 19.21
CA ARG A 192 -1.06 -1.61 20.36
C ARG A 192 0.01 -0.56 20.03
N LEU A 193 0.65 -0.65 18.87
CA LEU A 193 1.68 0.29 18.41
C LEU A 193 1.08 1.68 18.13
N GLU A 194 -0.11 1.76 17.53
CA GLU A 194 -0.85 3.01 17.34
C GLU A 194 -1.16 3.71 18.68
N LEU A 195 -1.55 2.96 19.71
CA LEU A 195 -1.79 3.51 21.05
C LEU A 195 -0.51 4.03 21.71
N ILE A 196 0.65 3.44 21.39
CA ILE A 196 1.96 3.94 21.81
C ILE A 196 2.23 5.28 21.15
N ASN A 197 2.07 5.40 19.83
CA ASN A 197 2.22 6.68 19.14
C ASN A 197 1.30 7.75 19.75
N LYS A 198 0.02 7.40 19.95
CA LYS A 198 -0.96 8.34 20.52
C LYS A 198 -0.55 8.84 21.90
N ARG A 199 0.06 7.98 22.72
CA ARG A 199 0.55 8.36 24.05
C ARG A 199 1.70 9.39 23.99
N TYR A 200 2.59 9.28 23.00
CA TYR A 200 3.80 10.12 22.91
C TYR A 200 3.66 11.32 21.97
N HIS A 201 2.71 11.29 21.04
CA HIS A 201 2.58 12.26 19.96
C HIS A 201 1.14 12.78 19.77
N GLU A 202 0.19 12.41 20.65
CA GLU A 202 -1.26 12.72 20.54
C GLU A 202 -2.00 12.06 19.36
N PHE A 203 -1.26 11.63 18.33
CA PHE A 203 -1.74 10.99 17.12
C PHE A 203 -1.34 9.50 17.06
N ARG A 204 -2.21 8.66 16.50
CA ARG A 204 -1.89 7.27 16.18
C ARG A 204 -0.90 7.18 15.02
N TYR A 205 -1.00 8.12 14.08
CA TYR A 205 0.01 8.32 13.05
C TYR A 205 0.38 9.81 12.97
N PRO A 206 1.52 10.20 13.57
CA PRO A 206 1.94 11.60 13.63
C PRO A 206 2.15 12.23 12.25
N THR A 207 2.72 11.48 11.31
CA THR A 207 2.97 11.93 9.93
C THR A 207 1.70 12.37 9.18
N TRP A 208 0.57 11.74 9.49
CA TRP A 208 -0.74 12.09 8.91
C TRP A 208 -1.59 12.94 9.86
N GLU A 209 -1.09 13.29 11.04
CA GLU A 209 -1.86 13.89 12.13
C GLU A 209 -3.18 13.12 12.43
N ARG A 210 -3.16 11.79 12.24
CA ARG A 210 -4.35 10.95 12.40
C ARG A 210 -4.53 10.55 13.85
N LYS A 211 -5.68 10.92 14.42
CA LYS A 211 -6.09 10.53 15.78
C LYS A 211 -6.69 9.11 15.85
N ALA A 212 -7.24 8.63 14.74
CA ALA A 212 -7.81 7.30 14.57
C ALA A 212 -6.84 6.35 13.84
N GLY A 213 -7.07 5.05 13.99
CA GLY A 213 -6.34 4.01 13.25
C GLY A 213 -6.85 3.92 11.81
N PHE A 214 -6.47 2.87 11.10
CA PHE A 214 -7.13 2.54 9.84
C PHE A 214 -8.30 1.59 10.07
N ASP A 215 -9.40 1.88 9.38
CA ASP A 215 -10.63 1.11 9.25
C ASP A 215 -11.37 1.66 8.03
N TRP A 216 -12.47 1.02 7.62
CA TRP A 216 -13.22 1.47 6.44
C TRP A 216 -13.74 2.91 6.59
N GLU A 217 -14.25 3.30 7.77
CA GLU A 217 -14.74 4.67 8.03
C GLU A 217 -13.64 5.72 7.81
N SER A 218 -12.46 5.48 8.36
CA SER A 218 -11.32 6.38 8.31
C SER A 218 -10.65 6.43 6.93
N VAL A 219 -10.92 5.48 6.03
CA VAL A 219 -10.41 5.46 4.65
C VAL A 219 -11.46 5.86 3.61
N GLN A 220 -12.67 6.26 4.04
CA GLN A 220 -13.73 6.71 3.13
C GLN A 220 -13.24 7.80 2.17
N SER A 221 -12.49 8.79 2.67
CA SER A 221 -11.92 9.86 1.84
C SER A 221 -10.92 9.34 0.80
N TYR A 222 -10.25 8.22 1.04
CA TYR A 222 -9.36 7.62 0.05
C TYR A 222 -10.12 6.92 -1.07
N VAL A 223 -11.38 6.51 -0.83
CA VAL A 223 -12.25 5.90 -1.84
C VAL A 223 -13.04 6.96 -2.59
N GLY A 224 -13.72 7.84 -1.85
CA GLY A 224 -14.83 8.68 -2.32
C GLY A 224 -14.46 9.94 -3.10
N THR A 225 -13.19 10.35 -3.19
CA THR A 225 -12.82 11.60 -3.89
C THR A 225 -13.00 11.56 -5.41
N MET A 226 -13.50 10.47 -6.01
CA MET A 226 -13.59 10.32 -7.48
C MET A 226 -14.81 9.48 -7.90
N GLN A 227 -16.00 9.84 -7.40
CA GLN A 227 -17.26 9.32 -7.93
C GLN A 227 -18.09 10.49 -8.46
N THR A 228 -17.77 11.00 -9.65
CA THR A 228 -18.69 11.61 -10.63
C THR A 228 -17.89 12.09 -11.84
N GLU A 229 -18.55 12.67 -12.85
CA GLU A 229 -18.04 13.33 -14.07
C GLU A 229 -16.87 14.35 -13.88
N GLU A 230 -16.31 14.44 -12.66
CA GLU A 230 -15.20 15.27 -12.16
C GLU A 230 -13.80 14.68 -12.43
N ASP A 231 -13.67 13.48 -13.02
CA ASP A 231 -12.37 12.82 -13.29
C ASP A 231 -11.57 13.55 -14.38
N ASP A 232 -12.24 13.94 -15.46
CA ASP A 232 -11.64 14.79 -16.50
C ASP A 232 -11.33 16.18 -15.94
N GLU A 233 -12.21 16.71 -15.08
CA GLU A 233 -12.04 18.02 -14.44
C GLU A 233 -10.84 18.04 -13.47
N THR A 234 -10.64 17.00 -12.64
CA THR A 234 -9.51 16.92 -11.71
C THR A 234 -8.19 16.80 -12.47
N LYS A 235 -8.14 15.96 -13.51
CA LYS A 235 -6.95 15.84 -14.34
C LYS A 235 -6.66 17.15 -15.07
N GLU A 236 -7.67 17.79 -15.65
CA GLU A 236 -7.54 19.09 -16.31
C GLU A 236 -7.11 20.19 -15.33
N ILE A 237 -7.64 20.20 -14.09
CA ILE A 237 -7.20 21.10 -13.02
C ILE A 237 -5.72 20.87 -12.69
N LEU A 238 -5.30 19.62 -12.54
CA LEU A 238 -3.91 19.28 -12.25
C LEU A 238 -3.00 19.69 -13.41
N GLU A 239 -3.37 19.37 -14.65
CA GLU A 239 -2.61 19.77 -15.85
C GLU A 239 -2.50 21.30 -15.94
N THR A 240 -3.61 22.03 -15.73
CA THR A 240 -3.63 23.50 -15.71
C THR A 240 -2.74 24.06 -14.60
N LYS A 241 -2.85 23.52 -13.37
CA LYS A 241 -2.02 23.95 -12.23
C LYS A 241 -0.54 23.71 -12.49
N MET A 242 -0.21 22.60 -13.13
CA MET A 242 1.18 22.28 -13.48
C MET A 242 1.73 23.21 -14.56
N GLU A 243 0.91 23.64 -15.52
CA GLU A 243 1.28 24.67 -16.50
C GLU A 243 1.43 26.06 -15.85
N GLU A 244 0.50 26.45 -14.97
CA GLU A 244 0.55 27.74 -14.26
C GLU A 244 1.78 27.89 -13.36
N MET A 245 2.20 26.79 -12.72
CA MET A 245 3.29 26.78 -11.74
C MET A 245 4.66 26.42 -12.33
N ASP A 246 4.78 26.31 -13.65
CA ASP A 246 6.01 25.97 -14.37
C ASP A 246 6.75 24.76 -13.74
N ILE A 247 6.07 23.62 -13.66
CA ILE A 247 6.59 22.44 -12.97
C ILE A 247 7.70 21.74 -13.78
N ASP A 248 8.88 21.56 -13.18
CA ASP A 248 9.95 20.71 -13.71
C ASP A 248 9.68 19.22 -13.40
N PHE A 249 9.10 18.53 -14.38
CA PHE A 249 8.84 17.10 -14.34
C PHE A 249 10.06 16.22 -14.04
N SER A 250 11.28 16.68 -14.34
CA SER A 250 12.51 15.93 -14.03
C SER A 250 12.78 15.87 -12.53
N LEU A 251 12.31 16.87 -11.78
CA LEU A 251 12.47 16.96 -10.33
C LEU A 251 11.37 16.21 -9.57
N ILE A 252 10.27 15.83 -10.23
CA ILE A 252 9.29 14.87 -9.69
C ILE A 252 9.92 13.48 -9.54
N ALA A 253 10.79 13.07 -10.48
CA ALA A 253 11.35 11.72 -10.56
C ALA A 253 12.49 11.37 -9.57
N SER A 254 12.87 12.30 -8.70
CA SER A 254 14.13 12.21 -7.96
C SER A 254 13.98 11.56 -6.59
N GLU A 255 14.94 10.72 -6.20
CA GLU A 255 14.96 10.05 -4.88
C GLU A 255 15.25 11.06 -3.75
N GLY A 256 14.91 10.68 -2.51
CA GLY A 256 15.22 11.49 -1.32
C GLY A 256 14.43 12.79 -1.22
N VAL A 257 13.14 12.77 -1.55
CA VAL A 257 12.22 13.90 -1.30
C VAL A 257 11.70 13.78 0.13
N SER A 258 11.91 14.82 0.93
CA SER A 258 11.22 15.00 2.20
C SER A 258 10.14 16.07 2.15
N ASP A 259 10.17 16.96 1.15
CA ASP A 259 9.35 18.18 1.16
C ASP A 259 8.37 18.13 -0.01
N TRP A 260 7.08 18.23 0.32
CA TRP A 260 5.97 18.01 -0.60
C TRP A 260 5.07 19.24 -0.65
N PHE A 261 4.48 19.46 -1.81
CA PHE A 261 3.55 20.54 -2.08
C PHE A 261 2.25 20.00 -2.66
N CYS A 262 1.12 20.52 -2.19
CA CYS A 262 -0.19 20.23 -2.74
C CYS A 262 -0.61 21.30 -3.76
N LEU A 263 -0.73 20.91 -5.03
CA LEU A 263 -1.15 21.78 -6.14
C LEU A 263 -2.58 22.36 -5.98
N ILE A 264 -3.42 21.73 -5.15
CA ILE A 264 -4.82 22.16 -5.01
C ILE A 264 -4.98 23.24 -3.94
N CYS A 265 -4.36 23.05 -2.76
CA CYS A 265 -4.51 23.99 -1.64
C CYS A 265 -3.28 24.86 -1.37
N ASN A 266 -2.21 24.71 -2.18
CA ASN A 266 -0.95 25.42 -2.03
C ASN A 266 -0.32 25.26 -0.64
N HIS A 267 -0.32 24.02 -0.13
CA HIS A 267 0.21 23.71 1.19
C HIS A 267 1.47 22.86 1.09
N ASP A 268 2.51 23.28 1.80
CA ASP A 268 3.76 22.55 1.98
C ASP A 268 3.71 21.65 3.22
N PHE A 269 4.29 20.45 3.13
CA PHE A 269 4.45 19.53 4.26
C PHE A 269 5.67 18.63 4.11
N GLU A 270 6.19 18.13 5.23
CA GLU A 270 7.36 17.24 5.27
C GLU A 270 6.95 15.78 5.50
N ASN A 271 7.44 14.86 4.67
CA ASN A 271 7.37 13.41 4.87
C ASN A 271 8.43 12.67 4.03
N LYS A 272 8.97 11.54 4.51
CA LYS A 272 9.94 10.75 3.71
C LYS A 272 9.35 10.04 2.50
N ALA A 273 8.02 9.96 2.39
CA ALA A 273 7.32 9.30 1.30
C ALA A 273 6.14 10.13 0.79
N PRO A 274 5.76 10.02 -0.50
CA PRO A 274 4.60 10.72 -1.01
C PRO A 274 3.33 10.20 -0.35
N LEU A 275 2.52 11.12 0.18
CA LEU A 275 1.19 10.81 0.68
C LEU A 275 0.20 10.70 -0.48
N LYS A 276 -0.83 9.87 -0.30
CA LYS A 276 -1.92 9.74 -1.28
C LYS A 276 -2.91 10.91 -1.17
N LEU A 277 -3.16 11.37 0.07
CA LEU A 277 -3.96 12.53 0.40
C LEU A 277 -3.10 13.67 0.95
N CYS A 278 -3.48 14.91 0.63
CA CYS A 278 -2.91 16.10 1.26
C CYS A 278 -3.36 16.18 2.72
N PRO A 279 -2.44 16.36 3.70
CA PRO A 279 -2.80 16.42 5.12
C PRO A 279 -3.63 17.67 5.48
N ASN A 280 -3.66 18.70 4.63
CA ASN A 280 -4.40 19.94 4.90
C ASN A 280 -5.80 19.96 4.27
N CYS A 281 -5.97 19.43 3.05
CA CYS A 281 -7.23 19.55 2.30
C CYS A 281 -7.83 18.22 1.87
N ASP A 282 -7.22 17.08 2.25
CA ASP A 282 -7.68 15.73 1.90
C ASP A 282 -7.90 15.51 0.39
N ASN A 283 -7.21 16.27 -0.46
CA ASN A 283 -7.25 16.06 -1.92
C ASN A 283 -6.30 14.94 -2.33
N ASN A 284 -6.77 14.16 -3.29
CA ASN A 284 -6.10 13.02 -3.90
C ASN A 284 -5.35 13.46 -5.19
N GLY A 285 -4.19 12.88 -5.49
CA GLY A 285 -3.54 12.99 -6.82
C GLY A 285 -2.76 14.27 -7.15
N GLY A 286 -2.77 15.30 -6.29
CA GLY A 286 -2.13 16.60 -6.56
C GLY A 286 -0.88 16.92 -5.72
N ILE A 287 -0.18 15.90 -5.23
CA ILE A 287 1.02 16.07 -4.40
C ILE A 287 2.28 15.88 -5.25
N ILE A 288 3.16 16.88 -5.23
CA ILE A 288 4.45 16.86 -5.92
C ILE A 288 5.60 17.24 -4.97
N PRO A 289 6.86 16.91 -5.28
CA PRO A 289 7.99 17.47 -4.55
C PRO A 289 8.01 19.00 -4.67
N ALA A 290 8.17 19.72 -3.56
CA ALA A 290 8.19 21.18 -3.57
C ALA A 290 9.29 21.74 -4.50
N ARG A 291 10.44 21.03 -4.57
CA ARG A 291 11.55 21.34 -5.48
C ARG A 291 11.21 21.31 -6.96
N ALA A 292 10.06 20.75 -7.36
CA ALA A 292 9.65 20.67 -8.76
C ALA A 292 8.99 21.96 -9.25
N ILE A 293 8.71 22.93 -8.39
CA ILE A 293 8.16 24.23 -8.77
C ILE A 293 9.34 25.13 -9.16
N ASN A 294 9.38 25.62 -10.40
CA ASN A 294 10.39 26.61 -10.81
C ASN A 294 10.08 27.97 -10.17
N GLU A 295 11.12 28.66 -9.69
CA GLU A 295 11.03 30.05 -9.17
C GLU A 295 11.13 31.10 -10.29
#